data_AF-A0A832LM70-F1
#
_entry.id   AF-A0A832LM70-F1
#
_cell.length_a   1.000
_cell.length_b   1.000
_cell.length_c   1.000
_cell.angle_alpha   90.00
_cell.angle_beta   90.00
_cell.angle_gamma   90.00
#
_symmetry.space_group_name_H-M   'P 1'
#
loop_
_entity.id
_entity.type
_entity.pdbx_description
1 polymer ?
#
loop_
_entity_poly.entity_id
_entity_poly.type
_entity_poly.pdbx_seq_one_letter_code
_entity_poly.pdbx_strand_id
1 'polypeptide(L)' 'MAKEEKGFEAKIKAMTTGGCACMTGILEKKASNLKKVICKGCGKIFRTNRDTEYCYDCQKKLRR' A
#
# COMPACT_ATOMS: atom_id res chain seq x y z
N MET A 1 -4.71 -35.63 20.45
CA MET A 1 -4.76 -34.19 20.13
C MET A 1 -3.43 -33.53 20.47
N ALA A 2 -2.35 -33.86 19.75
CA ALA A 2 -0.99 -33.35 20.06
C ALA A 2 -0.08 -33.18 18.82
N LYS A 3 -0.57 -33.52 17.62
CA LYS A 3 0.20 -33.45 16.36
C LYS A 3 -0.16 -32.23 15.50
N GLU A 4 -1.34 -31.63 15.70
CA GLU A 4 -1.83 -30.53 14.87
C GLU A 4 -1.28 -29.16 15.32
N GLU A 5 -1.05 -28.95 16.63
CA GLU A 5 -0.45 -27.70 17.14
C GLU A 5 0.99 -27.49 16.66
N LYS A 6 1.83 -28.54 16.68
CA LYS A 6 3.23 -28.44 16.25
C LYS A 6 3.38 -28.10 14.77
N GLY A 7 2.43 -28.53 13.94
CA GLY A 7 2.41 -28.21 12.51
C GLY A 7 2.02 -26.75 12.25
N PHE A 8 1.06 -26.22 13.02
CA PHE A 8 0.63 -24.83 12.90
C PHE A 8 1.70 -23.87 13.40
N GLU A 9 2.28 -24.15 14.57
CA GLU A 9 3.37 -23.35 15.15
C GLU A 9 4.62 -23.34 14.27
N ALA A 10 5.01 -24.48 13.68
CA ALA A 10 6.12 -24.55 12.73
C ALA A 10 5.86 -23.72 11.46
N LYS A 11 4.61 -23.70 10.99
CA LYS A 11 4.20 -22.95 9.79
C LYS A 11 4.16 -21.44 10.07
N ILE A 12 3.67 -21.02 11.24
CA ILE A 12 3.73 -19.62 11.68
C ILE A 12 5.19 -19.19 11.86
N LYS A 13 6.02 -20.01 12.50
CA LYS A 13 7.45 -19.73 12.69
C LYS A 13 8.19 -19.63 11.35
N ALA A 14 7.86 -20.45 10.37
CA ALA A 14 8.42 -20.32 9.01
C ALA A 14 7.98 -19.02 8.33
N MET A 15 6.73 -18.59 8.53
CA MET A 15 6.17 -17.36 7.94
C MET A 15 6.67 -16.08 8.62
N THR A 16 7.02 -16.13 9.91
CA THR A 16 7.56 -15.00 10.68
C THR A 16 9.08 -14.92 10.65
N THR A 17 9.78 -16.07 10.59
CA THR A 17 11.25 -16.13 10.56
C THR A 17 11.79 -16.01 9.13
N GLY A 18 11.05 -16.52 8.15
CA GLY A 18 11.30 -16.28 6.72
C GLY A 18 10.71 -14.94 6.32
N GLY A 19 11.45 -13.86 6.58
CA GLY A 19 11.02 -12.51 6.24
C GLY A 19 10.45 -12.44 4.83
N CYS A 20 9.23 -11.88 4.69
CA CYS A 20 8.62 -11.62 3.40
C CYS A 20 9.67 -11.05 2.45
N ALA A 21 9.78 -11.54 1.22
CA ALA A 21 10.74 -11.04 0.23
C ALA A 21 10.63 -9.52 0.01
N CYS A 22 9.48 -8.94 0.36
CA CYS A 22 9.21 -7.51 0.41
C CYS A 22 9.99 -6.73 1.50
N MET A 23 10.34 -7.39 2.61
CA MET A 23 11.06 -6.84 3.77
C MET A 23 12.58 -7.08 3.68
N THR A 24 13.00 -8.20 3.10
CA THR A 24 14.41 -8.61 2.99
C THR A 24 15.16 -7.90 1.87
N GLY A 25 14.49 -7.03 1.10
CA GLY A 25 15.11 -6.27 -0.01
C GLY A 25 15.47 -7.11 -1.23
N ILE A 26 15.13 -8.40 -1.23
CA ILE A 26 15.35 -9.34 -2.36
C ILE A 26 14.49 -8.93 -3.56
N LEU A 27 13.32 -8.33 -3.30
CA LEU A 27 12.49 -7.70 -4.33
C LEU A 27 12.86 -6.22 -4.48
N GLU A 28 13.25 -5.83 -5.70
CA GLU A 28 13.39 -4.43 -6.08
C GLU A 28 12.09 -3.66 -5.79
N LYS A 29 12.19 -2.66 -4.91
CA LYS A 29 11.07 -1.76 -4.61
C LYS A 29 10.79 -0.94 -5.85
N LYS A 30 9.75 -1.29 -6.60
CA LYS A 30 9.32 -0.52 -7.78
C LYS A 30 9.15 0.94 -7.39
N ALA A 31 9.84 1.82 -8.11
CA ALA A 31 9.70 3.26 -7.95
C ALA A 31 8.21 3.64 -8.11
N SER A 32 7.66 4.30 -7.09
CA SER A 32 6.27 4.75 -7.13
C SER A 32 6.12 5.93 -8.08
N ASN A 33 5.35 5.77 -9.14
CA ASN A 33 4.99 6.85 -10.08
C ASN A 33 3.98 7.87 -9.48
N LEU A 34 3.93 8.02 -8.16
CA LEU A 34 3.01 8.94 -7.49
C LEU A 34 3.63 10.35 -7.44
N LYS A 35 3.01 11.29 -8.14
CA LYS A 35 3.30 12.72 -8.06
C LYS A 35 2.55 13.38 -6.91
N LYS A 36 3.14 14.42 -6.31
CA LYS A 36 2.50 15.27 -5.30
C LYS A 36 1.73 16.38 -6.03
N VAL A 37 0.46 16.54 -5.73
CA VAL A 37 -0.44 17.51 -6.37
C VAL A 37 -1.19 18.31 -5.31
N ILE A 38 -1.41 19.59 -5.56
CA ILE A 38 -2.21 20.48 -4.72
C ILE A 38 -3.59 20.63 -5.37
N CYS A 39 -4.66 20.31 -4.64
CA CYS A 39 -6.02 20.44 -5.13
C CYS A 39 -6.39 21.91 -5.35
N LYS A 40 -6.82 22.29 -6.56
CA LYS A 40 -7.30 23.64 -6.87
C LYS A 40 -8.61 24.02 -6.15
N GLY A 41 -9.42 23.04 -5.74
CA GLY A 41 -10.71 23.30 -5.10
C GLY A 41 -10.65 23.48 -3.57
N CYS A 42 -9.66 22.90 -2.89
CA CYS A 42 -9.59 22.94 -1.42
C CYS A 42 -8.18 23.11 -0.85
N GLY A 43 -7.16 23.26 -1.69
CA GLY A 43 -5.76 23.42 -1.26
C GLY A 43 -5.10 22.15 -0.69
N LYS A 44 -5.83 21.04 -0.57
CA LYS A 44 -5.30 19.79 -0.01
C LYS A 44 -4.16 19.24 -0.88
N ILE A 45 -3.06 18.88 -0.23
CA ILE A 45 -1.91 18.26 -0.90
C ILE A 45 -2.04 16.73 -0.81
N PHE A 46 -1.97 16.05 -1.94
CA PHE A 46 -2.12 14.59 -2.02
C PHE A 46 -1.18 13.97 -3.05
N ARG A 47 -0.98 12.66 -2.95
CA ARG A 47 -0.18 11.89 -3.91
C ARG A 47 -1.09 11.12 -4.84
N THR A 48 -0.83 11.20 -6.14
CA THR A 48 -1.58 10.44 -7.14
C THR A 48 -0.72 10.17 -8.36
N ASN A 49 -1.02 9.10 -9.09
CA ASN A 49 -0.48 8.83 -10.42
C ASN A 49 -1.44 9.27 -11.54
N ARG A 50 -2.63 9.79 -11.19
CA ARG A 50 -3.61 10.30 -12.15
C ARG A 50 -3.26 11.73 -12.57
N ASP A 51 -3.64 12.08 -13.79
CA ASP A 51 -3.60 13.46 -14.26
C ASP A 51 -4.88 14.18 -13.81
N THR A 52 -4.81 14.81 -12.63
CA THR A 52 -5.94 15.54 -12.04
C THR A 52 -5.43 16.69 -11.20
N GLU A 53 -6.13 17.82 -11.28
CA GLU A 53 -5.85 19.02 -10.47
C GLU A 53 -6.77 19.11 -9.24
N TYR A 54 -7.71 18.18 -9.12
CA TYR A 54 -8.71 18.13 -8.04
C TYR A 54 -8.55 16.85 -7.23
N CYS A 55 -8.74 16.97 -5.90
CA CYS A 55 -8.85 15.82 -5.02
C CYS A 55 -10.15 15.05 -5.28
N TYR A 56 -10.23 13.83 -4.76
CA TYR A 56 -11.39 12.96 -4.94
C TYR A 56 -12.71 13.62 -4.52
N ASP A 57 -12.73 14.32 -3.38
CA ASP A 57 -13.91 15.01 -2.88
C ASP A 57 -14.38 16.14 -3.80
N CYS A 58 -13.45 16.99 -4.26
CA CYS A 58 -13.76 18.07 -5.19
C CYS A 58 -14.21 17.54 -6.55
N GLN A 59 -13.57 16.48 -7.04
CA GLN A 59 -13.93 15.84 -8.31
C GLN A 59 -15.35 15.23 -8.26
N LYS A 60 -15.76 14.69 -7.10
CA LYS A 60 -17.13 14.20 -6.88
C LYS A 60 -18.17 15.33 -6.89
N LYS A 61 -17.82 16.51 -6.35
CA LYS A 61 -18.70 17.68 -6.36
C LYS A 61 -18.89 18.27 -7.76
N LEU A 62 -17.85 18.25 -8.61
CA LEU A 62 -17.89 18.73 -9.99
C LEU A 62 -18.71 17.85 -10.94
N ARG A 63 -18.90 16.57 -10.59
CA ARG A 63 -19.64 15.59 -11.42
C ARG A 63 -21.14 15.52 -11.11
N ARG A 64 -21.63 16.33 -10.16
CA ARG A 64 -23.05 16.47 -9.83
C ARG A 64 -23.61 17.70 -10.52
#